data_AF-D3HRL9-F1
#
_entry.id   AF-D3HRL9-F1
#
_cell.length_a   1.000
_cell.length_b   1.000
_cell.length_c   1.000
_cell.angle_alpha   90.00
_cell.angle_beta   90.00
_cell.angle_gamma   90.00
#
_symmetry.space_group_name_H-M   'P 1'
#
loop_
_entity.id
_entity.type
_entity.pdbx_description
1 polymer ?
#
loop_
_entity_poly.entity_id
_entity_poly.type
_entity_poly.pdbx_seq_one_letter_code
_entity_poly.pdbx_strand_id
1 'polypeptide(L)'
;MVSNIRNELTDLILKRLNETKEHLKQQFFLEHHIKVARHFVLDNLLPNEIAEAIYTSFPQSEQMRLLSISGKLKLKYSHLRDVPCILQDINLAMQDPRIVAVIEDITEIKNQIPDPSSYAGGISTLLKGYYINPHLDLSHDVDNKYYRTVNVLYYVSPNWQVENGGNYELWDCTIKNRIVVPNFFNRMLVMETNRSSWHAVNTVKSDEPRCCVFNYYFSEQSPEGEDYFFKGISYRARPEQKVRRGIELVKSTVLRKNWQY
;
A
#
# COMPACT_ATOMS: atom_id res chain seq x y z
N MET A 1 0.08 -20.57 -23.42
CA MET A 1 0.20 -19.23 -24.03
C MET A 1 -0.16 -18.09 -23.07
N VAL A 2 0.06 -18.24 -21.75
CA VAL A 2 -0.16 -17.17 -20.75
C VAL A 2 1.16 -16.42 -20.42
N SER A 3 2.32 -16.91 -20.89
CA SER A 3 3.63 -16.38 -20.49
C SER A 3 4.06 -15.08 -21.20
N ASN A 4 3.35 -14.61 -22.24
CA ASN A 4 3.86 -13.51 -23.06
C ASN A 4 3.62 -12.13 -22.41
N ILE A 5 2.39 -11.84 -22.01
CA ILE A 5 2.02 -10.52 -21.46
C ILE A 5 2.68 -10.25 -20.10
N ARG A 6 2.75 -11.25 -19.21
CA ARG A 6 3.39 -11.08 -17.90
C ARG A 6 4.87 -10.73 -18.04
N ASN A 7 5.60 -11.43 -18.92
CA ASN A 7 7.01 -11.15 -19.15
C ASN A 7 7.21 -9.76 -19.74
N GLU A 8 6.37 -9.36 -20.69
CA GLU A 8 6.36 -8.01 -21.25
C GLU A 8 6.13 -6.95 -20.18
N LEU A 9 5.11 -7.12 -19.31
CA LEU A 9 4.85 -6.23 -18.18
C LEU A 9 6.06 -6.16 -17.25
N THR A 10 6.67 -7.29 -16.90
CA THR A 10 7.87 -7.31 -16.07
C THR A 10 9.01 -6.53 -16.71
N ASP A 11 9.28 -6.75 -18.00
CA ASP A 11 10.39 -6.11 -18.70
C ASP A 11 10.17 -4.59 -18.83
N LEU A 12 8.92 -4.15 -19.05
CA LEU A 12 8.54 -2.72 -19.04
C LEU A 12 8.76 -2.08 -17.66
N ILE A 13 8.32 -2.74 -16.58
CA ILE A 13 8.52 -2.23 -15.22
C ILE A 13 10.01 -2.17 -14.87
N LEU A 14 10.75 -3.24 -15.17
CA LEU A 14 12.21 -3.29 -14.94
C LEU A 14 12.91 -2.16 -15.66
N LYS A 15 12.56 -1.91 -16.93
CA LYS A 15 13.12 -0.80 -17.70
C LYS A 15 12.89 0.54 -16.97
N ARG A 16 11.65 0.85 -16.59
CA ARG A 16 11.31 2.12 -15.93
C ARG A 16 11.96 2.28 -14.56
N LEU A 17 12.00 1.21 -13.75
CA LEU A 17 12.70 1.21 -12.47
C LEU A 17 14.20 1.49 -12.65
N ASN A 18 14.87 0.80 -13.58
CA ASN A 18 16.30 0.99 -13.83
C ASN A 18 16.62 2.39 -14.39
N GLU A 19 15.81 2.91 -15.30
CA GLU A 19 15.98 4.28 -15.85
C GLU A 19 15.91 5.37 -14.78
N THR A 20 15.13 5.16 -13.72
CA THR A 20 14.87 6.15 -12.67
C THR A 20 15.55 5.82 -11.34
N LYS A 21 16.31 4.73 -11.27
CA LYS A 21 16.79 4.11 -10.02
C LYS A 21 17.44 5.09 -9.05
N GLU A 22 18.40 5.88 -9.51
CA GLU A 22 19.11 6.85 -8.66
C GLU A 22 18.17 7.92 -8.10
N HIS A 23 17.21 8.37 -8.90
CA HIS A 23 16.20 9.33 -8.46
C HIS A 23 15.24 8.71 -7.45
N LEU A 24 14.80 7.46 -7.66
CA LEU A 24 13.95 6.73 -6.71
C LEU A 24 14.68 6.51 -5.38
N LYS A 25 15.97 6.20 -5.42
CA LYS A 25 16.82 6.05 -4.23
C LYS A 25 16.91 7.37 -3.47
N GLN A 26 17.16 8.48 -4.16
CA GLN A 26 17.14 9.81 -3.55
C GLN A 26 15.80 10.15 -2.90
N GLN A 27 14.67 9.83 -3.55
CA GLN A 27 13.34 10.02 -2.96
C GLN A 27 13.16 9.17 -1.70
N PHE A 28 13.58 7.90 -1.74
CA PHE A 28 13.39 6.97 -0.63
C PHE A 28 14.15 7.39 0.63
N PHE A 29 15.35 7.94 0.48
CA PHE A 29 16.18 8.44 1.59
C PHE A 29 15.98 9.93 1.87
N LEU A 30 15.03 10.59 1.21
CA LEU A 30 14.75 12.00 1.46
C LEU A 30 14.20 12.18 2.88
N GLU A 31 14.90 12.97 3.68
CA GLU A 31 14.40 13.36 4.99
C GLU A 31 13.29 14.40 4.86
N HIS A 32 12.18 14.15 5.53
CA HIS A 32 11.07 15.07 5.62
C HIS A 32 11.04 15.79 6.96
N HIS A 33 10.50 17.01 6.99
CA HIS A 33 10.29 17.77 8.24
C HIS A 33 9.42 17.03 9.27
N ILE A 34 8.61 16.08 8.81
CA ILE A 34 7.80 15.20 9.64
C ILE A 34 8.38 13.80 9.47
N LYS A 35 8.69 13.12 10.58
CA LYS A 35 9.17 11.73 10.54
C LYS A 35 8.04 10.80 10.11
N VAL A 36 8.04 10.43 8.84
CA VAL A 36 7.10 9.49 8.21
C VAL A 36 7.87 8.30 7.62
N ALA A 37 7.16 7.28 7.15
CA ALA A 37 7.77 6.16 6.44
C ALA A 37 8.52 6.64 5.19
N ARG A 38 9.72 6.07 4.96
CA ARG A 38 10.45 6.22 3.69
C ARG A 38 9.63 5.66 2.54
N HIS A 39 9.65 6.37 1.43
CA HIS A 39 8.86 6.02 0.27
C HIS A 39 9.42 6.66 -1.00
N PHE A 40 9.05 6.12 -2.15
CA PHE A 40 9.24 6.78 -3.44
C PHE A 40 8.00 6.62 -4.30
N VAL A 41 7.86 7.51 -5.29
CA VAL A 41 6.87 7.38 -6.36
C VAL A 41 7.53 7.30 -7.72
N LEU A 42 6.97 6.46 -8.59
CA LEU A 42 7.34 6.36 -9.99
C LEU A 42 6.11 6.61 -10.86
N ASP A 43 6.15 7.72 -11.58
CA ASP A 43 5.14 8.09 -12.57
C ASP A 43 5.39 7.44 -13.92
N ASN A 44 4.30 7.23 -14.66
CA ASN A 44 4.31 6.62 -15.99
C ASN A 44 5.03 5.27 -15.97
N LEU A 45 4.58 4.38 -15.10
CA LEU A 45 5.15 3.04 -14.91
C LEU A 45 5.04 2.19 -16.18
N LEU A 46 3.91 2.27 -16.86
CA LEU A 46 3.61 1.51 -18.07
C LEU A 46 3.27 2.45 -19.24
N PRO A 47 3.28 1.99 -20.49
CA PRO A 47 2.55 2.67 -21.57
C PRO A 47 1.10 2.93 -21.16
N ASN A 48 0.57 4.12 -21.50
CA ASN A 48 -0.75 4.55 -21.05
C ASN A 48 -1.86 3.58 -21.51
N GLU A 49 -1.73 3.03 -22.71
CA GLU A 49 -2.68 2.07 -23.29
C GLU A 49 -2.79 0.81 -22.42
N ILE A 50 -1.66 0.35 -21.85
CA ILE A 50 -1.63 -0.80 -20.94
C ILE A 50 -2.23 -0.41 -19.58
N ALA A 51 -1.90 0.76 -19.05
CA ALA A 51 -2.47 1.24 -17.79
C ALA A 51 -4.01 1.43 -17.88
N GLU A 52 -4.51 1.90 -19.01
CA GLU A 52 -5.95 2.00 -19.32
C GLU A 52 -6.59 0.62 -19.47
N ALA A 53 -5.93 -0.33 -20.13
CA ALA A 53 -6.41 -1.72 -20.22
C ALA A 53 -6.50 -2.39 -18.84
N ILE A 54 -5.55 -2.11 -17.95
CA ILE A 54 -5.58 -2.56 -16.56
C ILE A 54 -6.78 -1.93 -15.84
N TYR A 55 -6.95 -0.61 -15.93
CA TYR A 55 -8.08 0.10 -15.30
C TYR A 55 -9.45 -0.43 -15.75
N THR A 56 -9.66 -0.56 -17.06
CA THR A 56 -10.92 -1.02 -17.64
C THR A 56 -11.24 -2.47 -17.29
N SER A 57 -10.24 -3.25 -16.88
CA SER A 57 -10.40 -4.62 -16.41
C SER A 57 -10.76 -4.72 -14.92
N PHE A 58 -10.78 -3.63 -14.15
CA PHE A 58 -11.26 -3.68 -12.77
C PHE A 58 -12.72 -4.14 -12.73
N PRO A 59 -13.07 -5.12 -11.87
CA PRO A 59 -14.46 -5.55 -11.70
C PRO A 59 -15.36 -4.41 -11.26
N GLN A 60 -16.64 -4.50 -11.64
CA GLN A 60 -17.65 -3.58 -11.14
C GLN A 60 -17.79 -3.71 -9.63
N SER A 61 -18.18 -2.63 -8.96
CA SER A 61 -18.12 -2.53 -7.50
C SER A 61 -18.96 -3.59 -6.77
N GLU A 62 -20.03 -4.06 -7.42
CA GLU A 62 -20.98 -5.07 -6.94
C GLU A 62 -20.38 -6.48 -6.96
N GLN A 63 -19.41 -6.72 -7.85
CA GLN A 63 -18.68 -7.99 -7.97
C GLN A 63 -17.54 -8.10 -6.94
N MET A 64 -17.21 -6.99 -6.27
CA MET A 64 -16.13 -6.93 -5.28
C MET A 64 -16.66 -7.07 -3.84
N ARG A 65 -15.84 -7.67 -2.98
CA ARG A 65 -16.14 -7.84 -1.56
C ARG A 65 -16.05 -6.50 -0.85
N LEU A 66 -17.04 -6.19 0.00
CA LEU A 66 -16.99 -5.02 0.87
C LEU A 66 -16.23 -5.36 2.16
N LEU A 67 -15.12 -4.67 2.39
CA LEU A 67 -14.48 -4.63 3.70
C LEU A 67 -14.86 -3.32 4.37
N SER A 68 -15.58 -3.39 5.50
CA SER A 68 -16.06 -2.22 6.22
C SER A 68 -15.93 -2.44 7.71
N ILE A 69 -15.14 -1.59 8.37
CA ILE A 69 -15.02 -1.56 9.82
C ILE A 69 -15.37 -0.15 10.27
N SER A 70 -16.46 -0.02 11.04
CA SER A 70 -17.08 1.27 11.36
C SER A 70 -16.08 2.31 11.92
N GLY A 71 -15.85 3.36 11.14
CA GLY A 71 -14.93 4.44 11.46
C GLY A 71 -13.46 4.06 11.55
N LYS A 72 -13.08 2.97 10.86
CA LYS A 72 -11.69 2.58 10.64
C LYS A 72 -11.41 2.47 9.14
N LEU A 73 -12.26 1.78 8.38
CA LEU A 73 -12.07 1.64 6.95
C LEU A 73 -13.37 1.32 6.23
N LYS A 74 -13.44 1.68 4.96
CA LYS A 74 -14.45 1.18 4.02
C LYS A 74 -13.80 1.08 2.64
N LEU A 75 -13.77 -0.11 2.05
CA LEU A 75 -13.21 -0.36 0.71
C LEU A 75 -13.86 -1.58 0.03
N LYS A 76 -13.75 -1.65 -1.30
CA LYS A 76 -14.01 -2.86 -2.09
C LYS A 76 -12.70 -3.56 -2.40
N TYR A 77 -12.66 -4.90 -2.34
CA TYR A 77 -11.48 -5.68 -2.71
C TYR A 77 -11.85 -7.01 -3.39
N SER A 78 -10.90 -7.54 -4.17
CA SER A 78 -11.00 -8.87 -4.77
C SER A 78 -9.66 -9.60 -4.67
N HIS A 79 -9.73 -10.93 -4.46
CA HIS A 79 -8.55 -11.78 -4.57
C HIS A 79 -8.18 -11.97 -6.04
N LEU A 80 -6.90 -12.22 -6.31
CA LEU A 80 -6.38 -12.33 -7.69
C LEU A 80 -7.04 -13.46 -8.51
N ARG A 81 -7.41 -14.56 -7.86
CA ARG A 81 -8.11 -15.67 -8.53
C ARG A 81 -9.50 -15.30 -9.07
N ASP A 82 -10.07 -14.20 -8.58
CA ASP A 82 -11.44 -13.76 -8.88
C ASP A 82 -11.46 -12.57 -9.87
N VAL A 83 -10.32 -12.22 -10.49
CA VAL A 83 -10.20 -11.06 -11.40
C VAL A 83 -9.69 -11.43 -12.80
N PRO A 84 -9.93 -10.60 -13.83
CA PRO A 84 -9.40 -10.81 -15.18
C PRO A 84 -7.88 -11.01 -15.25
N CYS A 85 -7.41 -11.76 -16.26
CA CYS A 85 -6.00 -12.17 -16.38
C CYS A 85 -5.01 -11.01 -16.34
N ILE A 86 -5.28 -9.89 -17.01
CA ILE A 86 -4.35 -8.74 -17.02
C ILE A 86 -4.07 -8.18 -15.61
N LEU A 87 -5.05 -8.27 -14.69
CA LEU A 87 -4.89 -7.87 -13.30
C LEU A 87 -4.07 -8.89 -12.49
N GLN A 88 -4.19 -10.18 -12.82
CA GLN A 88 -3.32 -11.22 -12.28
C GLN A 88 -1.89 -11.03 -12.80
N ASP A 89 -1.74 -10.77 -14.10
CA ASP A 89 -0.44 -10.64 -14.76
C ASP A 89 0.34 -9.43 -14.25
N ILE A 90 -0.28 -8.25 -14.09
CA ILE A 90 0.40 -7.08 -13.50
C ILE A 90 0.77 -7.31 -12.04
N ASN A 91 -0.10 -7.99 -11.28
CA ASN A 91 0.20 -8.30 -9.88
C ASN A 91 1.40 -9.27 -9.79
N LEU A 92 1.38 -10.35 -10.57
CA LEU A 92 2.46 -11.34 -10.65
C LEU A 92 3.74 -10.74 -11.21
N ALA A 93 3.66 -9.83 -12.18
CA ALA A 93 4.82 -9.11 -12.70
C ALA A 93 5.51 -8.33 -11.58
N MET A 94 4.76 -7.59 -10.75
CA MET A 94 5.30 -6.91 -9.56
C MET A 94 5.90 -7.85 -8.51
N GLN A 95 5.58 -9.15 -8.53
CA GLN A 95 6.16 -10.16 -7.66
C GLN A 95 7.35 -10.90 -8.32
N ASP A 96 7.73 -10.55 -9.54
CA ASP A 96 8.87 -11.16 -10.22
C ASP A 96 10.17 -10.88 -9.41
N PRO A 97 10.98 -11.90 -9.09
CA PRO A 97 12.21 -11.72 -8.31
C PRO A 97 13.16 -10.67 -8.88
N ARG A 98 13.14 -10.42 -10.20
CA ARG A 98 13.93 -9.36 -10.82
C ARG A 98 13.47 -7.97 -10.37
N ILE A 99 12.16 -7.76 -10.23
CA ILE A 99 11.60 -6.49 -9.74
C ILE A 99 11.89 -6.33 -8.24
N VAL A 100 11.68 -7.40 -7.47
CA VAL A 100 11.99 -7.41 -6.02
C VAL A 100 13.44 -7.00 -5.80
N ALA A 101 14.38 -7.56 -6.56
CA ALA A 101 15.81 -7.22 -6.46
C ALA A 101 16.10 -5.74 -6.77
N VAL A 102 15.46 -5.16 -7.79
CA VAL A 102 15.66 -3.73 -8.11
C VAL A 102 15.07 -2.84 -7.01
N ILE A 103 13.90 -3.18 -6.47
CA ILE A 103 13.30 -2.45 -5.34
C ILE A 103 14.17 -2.59 -4.08
N GLU A 104 14.73 -3.76 -3.81
CA GLU A 104 15.71 -3.96 -2.72
C GLU A 104 16.93 -3.07 -2.86
N ASP A 105 17.48 -2.92 -4.06
CA ASP A 105 18.62 -2.04 -4.31
C ASP A 105 18.27 -0.54 -4.10
N ILE A 106 17.06 -0.14 -4.49
CA ILE A 106 16.54 1.22 -4.27
C ILE A 106 16.32 1.50 -2.77
N THR A 107 15.72 0.57 -2.05
CA THR A 107 15.32 0.78 -0.64
C THR A 107 16.42 0.44 0.36
N GLU A 108 17.42 -0.33 -0.06
CA GLU A 108 18.46 -0.96 0.77
C GLU A 108 17.91 -1.85 1.90
N ILE A 109 16.63 -2.25 1.82
CA ILE A 109 16.05 -3.23 2.72
C ILE A 109 16.42 -4.61 2.19
N LYS A 110 17.29 -5.31 2.92
CA LYS A 110 17.97 -6.51 2.45
C LYS A 110 17.09 -7.76 2.46
N ASN A 111 17.45 -8.72 1.60
CA ASN A 111 16.90 -10.07 1.57
C ASN A 111 15.37 -10.06 1.40
N GLN A 112 14.87 -9.22 0.51
CA GLN A 112 13.45 -9.17 0.19
C GLN A 112 13.07 -10.33 -0.71
N ILE A 113 11.92 -10.92 -0.42
CA ILE A 113 11.27 -11.97 -1.19
C ILE A 113 9.88 -11.51 -1.62
N PRO A 114 9.38 -12.00 -2.77
CA PRO A 114 7.98 -11.82 -3.12
C PRO A 114 7.07 -12.48 -2.07
N ASP A 115 5.78 -12.13 -2.09
CA ASP A 115 4.79 -12.73 -1.21
C ASP A 115 4.79 -14.27 -1.32
N PRO A 116 5.25 -15.00 -0.28
CA PRO A 116 5.38 -16.46 -0.34
C PRO A 116 4.02 -17.15 -0.38
N SER A 117 2.96 -16.47 0.06
CA SER A 117 1.61 -17.02 0.17
C SER A 117 0.78 -16.84 -1.09
N SER A 118 1.15 -15.89 -1.97
CA SER A 118 0.29 -15.37 -3.06
C SER A 118 -1.08 -14.84 -2.61
N TYR A 119 -1.31 -14.67 -1.31
CA TYR A 119 -2.57 -14.21 -0.71
C TYR A 119 -2.53 -12.75 -0.26
N ALA A 120 -1.34 -12.19 -0.07
CA ALA A 120 -1.18 -10.84 0.41
C ALA A 120 -1.40 -9.82 -0.72
N GLY A 121 -1.13 -10.17 -1.98
CA GLY A 121 -1.46 -9.32 -3.15
C GLY A 121 -2.95 -9.29 -3.52
N GLY A 122 -3.38 -8.25 -4.23
CA GLY A 122 -4.76 -8.14 -4.71
C GLY A 122 -5.09 -6.82 -5.40
N ILE A 123 -6.38 -6.57 -5.57
CA ILE A 123 -6.89 -5.28 -6.06
C ILE A 123 -7.89 -4.67 -5.08
N SER A 124 -7.90 -3.35 -5.01
CA SER A 124 -8.86 -2.60 -4.22
C SER A 124 -9.45 -1.42 -4.98
N THR A 125 -10.69 -1.11 -4.66
CA THR A 125 -11.45 0.03 -5.19
C THR A 125 -12.03 0.83 -4.03
N LEU A 126 -11.78 2.13 -4.01
CA LEU A 126 -12.44 3.07 -3.11
C LEU A 126 -13.44 3.92 -3.90
N LEU A 127 -14.70 3.89 -3.46
CA LEU A 127 -15.80 4.69 -4.01
C LEU A 127 -15.95 6.00 -3.23
N LYS A 128 -16.79 6.93 -3.70
CA LYS A 128 -17.11 8.15 -2.95
C LYS A 128 -17.47 7.88 -1.49
N GLY A 129 -16.85 8.64 -0.59
CA GLY A 129 -17.01 8.51 0.86
C GLY A 129 -16.21 7.37 1.49
N TYR A 130 -15.47 6.58 0.72
CA TYR A 130 -14.62 5.50 1.23
C TYR A 130 -13.27 6.05 1.69
N TYR A 131 -12.66 5.39 2.67
CA TYR A 131 -11.42 5.83 3.31
C TYR A 131 -10.75 4.67 4.06
N ILE A 132 -9.51 4.90 4.46
CA ILE A 132 -8.80 4.06 5.42
C ILE A 132 -8.18 5.00 6.45
N ASN A 133 -8.46 4.78 7.74
CA ASN A 133 -7.88 5.58 8.81
C ASN A 133 -6.38 5.27 9.01
N PRO A 134 -5.64 6.15 9.69
CA PRO A 134 -4.26 5.89 10.08
C PRO A 134 -4.10 4.50 10.70
N HIS A 135 -3.21 3.71 10.15
CA HIS A 135 -2.94 2.35 10.61
C HIS A 135 -1.49 1.93 10.44
N LEU A 136 -1.13 0.89 11.18
CA LEU A 136 0.00 0.01 10.92
C LEU A 136 -0.53 -1.32 10.40
N ASP A 137 0.13 -1.84 9.37
CA ASP A 137 -0.14 -3.15 8.80
C ASP A 137 0.24 -4.31 9.74
N LEU A 138 -0.11 -5.52 9.32
CA LEU A 138 0.45 -6.74 9.90
C LEU A 138 1.98 -6.71 9.75
N SER A 139 2.70 -7.09 10.81
CA SER A 139 4.17 -7.10 10.74
C SER A 139 4.73 -8.25 9.93
N HIS A 140 3.96 -9.34 9.76
CA HIS A 140 4.40 -10.54 9.05
C HIS A 140 3.39 -10.99 7.98
N ASP A 141 3.82 -11.96 7.18
CA ASP A 141 2.97 -12.77 6.31
C ASP A 141 1.94 -13.61 7.09
N VAL A 142 1.08 -14.31 6.36
CA VAL A 142 -0.03 -15.08 6.95
C VAL A 142 0.42 -16.18 7.91
N ASP A 143 1.61 -16.75 7.67
CA ASP A 143 2.20 -17.82 8.48
C ASP A 143 3.09 -17.29 9.62
N ASN A 144 3.21 -15.96 9.78
CA ASN A 144 4.06 -15.28 10.77
C ASN A 144 5.55 -15.66 10.67
N LYS A 145 6.03 -15.93 9.46
CA LYS A 145 7.40 -16.38 9.20
C LYS A 145 8.29 -15.28 8.63
N TYR A 146 7.74 -14.39 7.82
CA TYR A 146 8.51 -13.33 7.17
C TYR A 146 7.92 -11.96 7.50
N TYR A 147 8.78 -11.03 7.90
CA TYR A 147 8.45 -9.64 8.13
C TYR A 147 8.02 -8.97 6.84
N ARG A 148 6.92 -8.20 6.86
CA ARG A 148 6.59 -7.31 5.74
C ARG A 148 7.63 -6.18 5.69
N THR A 149 8.24 -5.97 4.54
CA THR A 149 9.32 -4.98 4.35
C THR A 149 8.87 -3.75 3.56
N VAL A 150 8.06 -3.93 2.53
CA VAL A 150 7.49 -2.83 1.74
C VAL A 150 6.06 -3.11 1.29
N ASN A 151 5.32 -2.02 1.13
CA ASN A 151 4.07 -1.98 0.37
C ASN A 151 4.38 -1.46 -1.04
N VAL A 152 3.95 -2.19 -2.07
CA VAL A 152 4.07 -1.82 -3.49
C VAL A 152 2.67 -1.62 -4.06
N LEU A 153 2.31 -0.38 -4.35
CA LEU A 153 0.96 0.03 -4.74
C LEU A 153 0.99 0.66 -6.13
N TYR A 154 0.07 0.26 -7.01
CA TYR A 154 -0.04 0.79 -8.36
C TYR A 154 -1.42 1.35 -8.65
N TYR A 155 -1.47 2.64 -8.98
CA TYR A 155 -2.68 3.41 -9.20
C TYR A 155 -2.98 3.55 -10.69
N VAL A 156 -4.23 3.23 -11.06
CA VAL A 156 -4.65 3.14 -12.46
C VAL A 156 -5.92 3.93 -12.78
N SER A 157 -6.47 4.70 -11.84
CA SER A 157 -7.63 5.54 -12.15
C SER A 157 -7.22 6.72 -13.05
N PRO A 158 -7.79 6.85 -14.27
CA PRO A 158 -7.45 7.93 -15.19
C PRO A 158 -7.93 9.28 -14.65
N ASN A 159 -7.27 10.36 -15.09
CA ASN A 159 -7.63 11.74 -14.78
C ASN A 159 -7.75 12.08 -13.27
N TRP A 160 -7.12 11.29 -12.40
CA TRP A 160 -7.19 11.50 -10.95
C TRP A 160 -6.39 12.74 -10.52
N GLN A 161 -7.03 13.61 -9.73
CA GLN A 161 -6.47 14.82 -9.16
C GLN A 161 -6.43 14.75 -7.63
N VAL A 162 -5.64 15.62 -6.99
CA VAL A 162 -5.49 15.63 -5.52
C VAL A 162 -6.84 15.89 -4.82
N GLU A 163 -7.67 16.72 -5.41
CA GLU A 163 -8.97 17.16 -4.88
C GLU A 163 -10.01 16.02 -4.88
N ASN A 164 -9.81 14.99 -5.71
CA ASN A 164 -10.66 13.80 -5.74
C ASN A 164 -10.56 12.96 -4.46
N GLY A 165 -9.56 13.22 -3.60
CA GLY A 165 -9.30 12.39 -2.41
C GLY A 165 -8.82 10.99 -2.79
N GLY A 166 -8.93 10.02 -1.88
CA GLY A 166 -8.32 8.70 -2.08
C GLY A 166 -6.79 8.71 -2.14
N ASN A 167 -6.18 9.84 -1.80
CA ASN A 167 -4.74 10.03 -1.72
C ASN A 167 -4.18 9.20 -0.57
N TYR A 168 -3.00 8.66 -0.80
CA TYR A 168 -2.25 7.99 0.25
C TYR A 168 -1.69 9.06 1.20
N GLU A 169 -1.69 8.76 2.50
CA GLU A 169 -1.18 9.67 3.52
C GLU A 169 -0.15 8.95 4.36
N LEU A 170 0.99 9.59 4.59
CA LEU A 170 2.05 9.11 5.47
C LEU A 170 2.05 9.97 6.73
N TRP A 171 2.00 9.33 7.89
CA TRP A 171 1.79 10.01 9.17
C TRP A 171 2.97 9.84 10.10
N ASP A 172 3.15 10.82 10.99
CA ASP A 172 4.03 10.64 12.15
C ASP A 172 3.46 9.63 13.14
N CYS A 173 4.30 9.11 14.05
CA CYS A 173 3.88 8.13 15.06
C CYS A 173 2.82 8.66 16.05
N THR A 174 2.60 9.98 16.10
CA THR A 174 1.63 10.64 16.97
C THR A 174 0.26 10.83 16.30
N ILE A 175 0.15 10.55 15.00
CA ILE A 175 -1.01 10.84 14.17
C ILE A 175 -1.43 12.30 14.33
N LYS A 176 -0.48 13.23 14.18
CA LYS A 176 -0.74 14.67 14.22
C LYS A 176 -0.45 15.32 12.87
N ASN A 177 0.71 15.01 12.30
CA ASN A 177 1.15 15.57 11.04
C ASN A 177 1.22 14.48 9.97
N ARG A 178 1.06 14.87 8.71
CA ARG A 178 1.10 13.97 7.57
C ARG A 178 1.68 14.62 6.32
N ILE A 179 2.16 13.77 5.43
CA ILE A 179 2.44 14.09 4.04
C ILE A 179 1.40 13.38 3.18
N VAL A 180 0.94 14.05 2.13
CA VAL A 180 0.00 13.49 1.15
C VAL A 180 0.77 13.05 -0.08
N VAL A 181 0.58 11.80 -0.48
CA VAL A 181 1.12 11.23 -1.72
C VAL A 181 -0.04 11.01 -2.68
N PRO A 182 -0.20 11.87 -3.71
CA PRO A 182 -1.29 11.74 -4.66
C PRO A 182 -1.23 10.42 -5.42
N ASN A 183 -2.40 9.81 -5.65
CA ASN A 183 -2.56 8.53 -6.34
C ASN A 183 -2.87 8.74 -7.84
N PHE A 184 -2.03 9.51 -8.53
CA PHE A 184 -2.21 9.82 -9.95
C PHE A 184 -2.27 8.57 -10.82
N PHE A 185 -2.84 8.73 -12.01
CA PHE A 185 -2.89 7.67 -13.01
C PHE A 185 -1.48 7.16 -13.34
N ASN A 186 -1.35 5.83 -13.49
CA ASN A 186 -0.12 5.17 -13.92
C ASN A 186 1.08 5.45 -12.97
N ARG A 187 0.79 5.55 -11.67
CA ARG A 187 1.77 5.80 -10.61
C ARG A 187 1.97 4.58 -9.74
N MET A 188 3.22 4.19 -9.55
CA MET A 188 3.64 3.28 -8.50
C MET A 188 4.07 4.05 -7.26
N LEU A 189 3.68 3.57 -6.09
CA LEU A 189 4.16 4.01 -4.78
C LEU A 189 4.77 2.80 -4.08
N VAL A 190 6.01 2.96 -3.62
CA VAL A 190 6.66 1.99 -2.72
C VAL A 190 6.93 2.68 -1.40
N MET A 191 6.51 2.04 -0.30
CA MET A 191 6.68 2.54 1.06
C MET A 191 7.28 1.43 1.92
N GLU A 192 8.27 1.76 2.77
CA GLU A 192 8.74 0.82 3.79
C GLU A 192 7.65 0.47 4.81
N THR A 193 7.72 -0.73 5.36
CA THR A 193 6.82 -1.15 6.45
C THR A 193 7.62 -1.53 7.68
N ASN A 194 7.30 -0.88 8.80
CA ASN A 194 7.94 -1.09 10.08
C ASN A 194 7.01 -0.69 11.23
N ARG A 195 7.51 -0.62 12.48
CA ARG A 195 6.69 -0.28 13.66
C ARG A 195 6.19 1.17 13.68
N SER A 196 6.71 2.00 12.79
CA SER A 196 6.43 3.43 12.71
C SER A 196 5.87 3.88 11.35
N SER A 197 5.65 2.96 10.42
CA SER A 197 5.15 3.24 9.06
C SER A 197 3.63 3.50 9.04
N TRP A 198 3.20 4.50 9.81
CA TRP A 198 1.80 4.89 9.90
C TRP A 198 1.33 5.51 8.59
N HIS A 199 0.24 4.98 8.06
CA HIS A 199 -0.31 5.46 6.81
C HIS A 199 -1.83 5.37 6.76
N ALA A 200 -2.43 6.08 5.82
CA ALA A 200 -3.88 6.16 5.68
C ALA A 200 -4.27 6.41 4.22
N VAL A 201 -5.57 6.37 3.94
CA VAL A 201 -6.14 6.86 2.68
C VAL A 201 -7.24 7.84 3.00
N ASN A 202 -7.09 9.08 2.55
CA ASN A 202 -8.11 10.11 2.80
C ASN A 202 -9.41 9.82 2.04
N THR A 203 -10.49 10.44 2.48
CA THR A 203 -11.81 10.16 1.92
C THR A 203 -11.87 10.50 0.44
N VAL A 204 -12.32 9.55 -0.38
CA VAL A 204 -12.64 9.78 -1.79
C VAL A 204 -13.82 10.72 -1.90
N LYS A 205 -13.67 11.78 -2.69
CA LYS A 205 -14.68 12.79 -2.98
C LYS A 205 -15.24 12.69 -4.39
N SER A 206 -14.50 12.07 -5.30
CA SER A 206 -14.95 11.80 -6.68
C SER A 206 -16.08 10.77 -6.70
N ASP A 207 -16.95 10.87 -7.70
CA ASP A 207 -17.90 9.81 -8.05
C ASP A 207 -17.21 8.67 -8.84
N GLU A 208 -16.03 8.94 -9.42
CA GLU A 208 -15.20 7.92 -10.08
C GLU A 208 -14.47 7.01 -9.08
N PRO A 209 -14.28 5.72 -9.40
CA PRO A 209 -13.60 4.78 -8.53
C PRO A 209 -12.08 5.00 -8.48
N ARG A 210 -11.52 4.96 -7.26
CA ARG A 210 -10.07 4.93 -7.03
C ARG A 210 -9.57 3.48 -7.01
N CYS A 211 -8.89 3.06 -8.07
CA CYS A 211 -8.44 1.68 -8.31
C CYS A 211 -6.95 1.52 -8.00
N CYS A 212 -6.61 0.44 -7.30
CA CYS A 212 -5.25 0.12 -6.89
C CYS A 212 -4.98 -1.38 -7.00
N VAL A 213 -3.91 -1.75 -7.69
CA VAL A 213 -3.27 -3.07 -7.55
C VAL A 213 -2.29 -2.96 -6.39
N PHE A 214 -2.31 -3.89 -5.43
CA PHE A 214 -1.43 -3.85 -4.27
C PHE A 214 -0.66 -5.15 -4.11
N ASN A 215 0.58 -5.00 -3.67
CA ASN A 215 1.57 -6.05 -3.44
C ASN A 215 2.37 -5.73 -2.18
N TYR A 216 2.95 -6.78 -1.62
CA TYR A 216 3.83 -6.69 -0.45
C TYR A 216 5.04 -7.58 -0.68
N TYR A 217 6.19 -7.12 -0.20
CA TYR A 217 7.38 -7.97 -0.08
C TYR A 217 7.68 -8.25 1.37
N PHE A 218 8.48 -9.29 1.57
CA PHE A 218 8.79 -9.79 2.88
C PHE A 218 10.27 -10.11 3.04
N SER A 219 10.73 -10.29 4.27
CA SER A 219 12.07 -10.80 4.57
C SER A 219 12.03 -11.63 5.85
N GLU A 220 12.93 -12.60 5.99
CA GLU A 220 13.13 -13.30 7.27
C GLU A 220 13.73 -12.36 8.33
N GLN A 221 14.41 -11.31 7.87
CA GLN A 221 15.03 -10.31 8.73
C GLN A 221 14.09 -9.11 8.94
N SER A 222 14.04 -8.62 10.17
CA SER A 222 13.34 -7.37 10.47
C SER A 222 13.93 -6.20 9.68
N PRO A 223 13.11 -5.35 9.06
CA PRO A 223 13.57 -4.15 8.36
C PRO A 223 14.23 -3.12 9.30
N GLU A 224 14.03 -3.25 10.62
CA GLU A 224 14.63 -2.39 11.65
C GLU A 224 15.84 -3.04 12.36
N GLY A 225 16.19 -4.29 12.03
CA GLY A 225 17.26 -5.03 12.71
C GLY A 225 16.90 -5.51 14.12
N GLU A 226 15.69 -5.23 14.59
CA GLU A 226 15.13 -5.68 15.88
C GLU A 226 13.83 -6.46 15.66
N ASP A 227 13.61 -7.53 16.43
CA ASP A 227 12.39 -8.31 16.33
C ASP A 227 11.16 -7.56 16.86
N TYR A 228 10.03 -7.68 16.14
CA TYR A 228 8.75 -7.13 16.59
C TYR A 228 7.56 -7.88 16.01
N PHE A 229 6.46 -7.92 16.76
CA PHE A 229 5.25 -8.64 16.32
C PHE A 229 3.98 -7.84 16.53
N PHE A 230 3.17 -7.72 15.47
CA PHE A 230 1.81 -7.18 15.52
C PHE A 230 0.82 -8.23 15.07
N LYS A 231 -0.03 -8.69 16.00
CA LYS A 231 -1.05 -9.71 15.74
C LYS A 231 -2.19 -9.23 14.82
N GLY A 232 -2.23 -7.95 14.45
CA GLY A 232 -3.32 -7.37 13.66
C GLY A 232 -3.06 -5.94 13.23
N ILE A 233 -3.87 -5.48 12.27
CA ILE A 233 -3.85 -4.09 11.79
C ILE A 233 -4.25 -3.15 12.92
N SER A 234 -3.36 -2.23 13.27
CA SER A 234 -3.55 -1.29 14.36
C SER A 234 -4.06 0.04 13.84
N TYR A 235 -5.36 0.31 14.00
CA TYR A 235 -5.97 1.58 13.58
C TYR A 235 -5.93 2.64 14.68
N ARG A 236 -5.80 3.91 14.27
CA ARG A 236 -5.99 5.09 15.13
C ARG A 236 -6.96 6.07 14.49
N ALA A 237 -7.70 6.79 15.32
CA ALA A 237 -8.57 7.85 14.86
C ALA A 237 -7.77 9.07 14.34
N ARG A 238 -8.29 9.70 13.28
CA ARG A 238 -7.72 10.93 12.71
C ARG A 238 -7.86 12.12 13.69
N PRO A 239 -7.04 13.18 13.59
CA PRO A 239 -7.12 14.35 14.48
C PRO A 239 -8.51 14.99 14.57
N GLU A 240 -9.23 15.06 13.46
CA GLU A 240 -10.58 15.61 13.35
C GLU A 240 -11.66 14.74 14.01
N GLN A 241 -11.37 13.45 14.26
CA GLN A 241 -12.29 12.51 14.91
C GLN A 241 -12.21 12.61 16.44
N LYS A 242 -12.44 13.83 16.99
CA LYS A 242 -12.24 14.17 18.41
C LYS A 242 -12.93 13.21 19.38
N VAL A 243 -14.19 12.85 19.12
CA VAL A 243 -14.96 11.93 19.96
C VAL A 243 -14.31 10.54 20.00
N ARG A 244 -13.84 10.02 18.86
CA ARG A 244 -13.18 8.71 18.78
C ARG A 244 -11.85 8.71 19.52
N ARG A 245 -11.04 9.77 19.37
CA ARG A 245 -9.79 9.92 20.13
C ARG A 245 -10.05 9.94 21.64
N GLY A 246 -11.12 10.61 22.08
CA GLY A 246 -11.55 10.61 23.48
C GLY A 246 -11.87 9.19 23.99
N ILE A 247 -12.67 8.42 23.23
CA ILE A 247 -13.02 7.03 23.58
C ILE A 247 -11.77 6.13 23.63
N GLU A 248 -10.86 6.25 22.65
CA GLU A 248 -9.62 5.47 22.60
C GLU A 248 -8.71 5.76 23.81
N LEU A 249 -8.59 7.04 24.20
CA LEU A 249 -7.80 7.45 25.36
C LEU A 249 -8.34 6.86 26.67
N VAL A 250 -9.66 6.91 26.88
CA VAL A 250 -10.30 6.31 28.06
C VAL A 250 -10.08 4.80 28.09
N LYS A 251 -10.31 4.09 26.98
CA LYS A 251 -10.06 2.64 26.90
C LYS A 251 -8.62 2.27 27.25
N SER A 252 -7.65 3.00 26.70
CA SER A 252 -6.22 2.76 26.98
C SER A 252 -5.87 2.99 28.46
N THR A 253 -6.50 3.98 29.10
CA THR A 253 -6.27 4.30 30.51
C THR A 253 -6.87 3.24 31.43
N VAL A 254 -8.08 2.76 31.12
CA VAL A 254 -8.75 1.70 31.89
C VAL A 254 -7.99 0.37 31.75
N LEU A 255 -7.57 0.01 30.53
CA LEU A 255 -6.77 -1.20 30.31
C LEU A 255 -5.44 -1.16 31.07
N ARG A 256 -4.74 -0.01 31.10
CA ARG A 256 -3.50 0.13 31.88
C ARG A 256 -3.71 -0.02 33.40
N LYS A 257 -4.85 0.44 33.94
CA LYS A 257 -5.18 0.28 35.36
C LYS A 257 -5.49 -1.18 35.73
N ASN A 258 -6.05 -1.97 34.81
CA ASN A 258 -6.41 -3.36 35.06
C ASN A 258 -5.22 -4.35 34.98
N TRP A 259 -4.02 -3.88 34.66
CA TRP A 259 -2.78 -4.68 34.61
C TRP A 259 -1.81 -4.32 35.74
N GLN A 260 -2.24 -3.50 36.71
CA GLN A 260 -1.46 -3.11 37.88
C GLN A 260 -1.93 -3.77 39.19
N TYR A 261 -2.64 -4.90 39.11
CA TYR A 261 -3.06 -5.71 40.26
C TYR A 261 -2.70 -7.17 40.05
#